data_AF-A0A946VQD4-F1
#
_entry.id   AF-A0A946VQD4-F1
#
_cell.length_a   1.000
_cell.length_b   1.000
_cell.length_c   1.000
_cell.angle_alpha   90.00
_cell.angle_beta   90.00
_cell.angle_gamma   90.00
#
_symmetry.space_group_name_H-M   'P 1'
#
loop_
_entity.id
_entity.type
_entity.pdbx_description
1 polymer ?
#
loop_
_entity_poly.entity_id
_entity_poly.type
_entity_poly.pdbx_seq_one_letter_code
_entity_poly.pdbx_strand_id
1 'polypeptide(L)'
;VGVVSPGPIDTGFIMDEIDKVEDIVYSQPMSTAGQVADNVLRLARGECNEIAMPWFSGKLTTLSYLMPRVRRALRPALYAMGRRNKEKYRKA
;
A
#
# COMPACT_ATOMS: atom_id res chain seq x y z
N VAL A 1 -20.75 -6.09 9.33
CA VAL A 1 -19.99 -5.48 8.21
C VAL A 1 -18.51 -5.69 8.51
N GLY A 2 -17.73 -6.20 7.56
CA GLY A 2 -16.28 -6.38 7.70
C GLY A 2 -15.53 -5.58 6.65
N VAL A 3 -14.33 -5.08 6.97
CA VAL A 3 -13.54 -4.19 6.11
C VAL A 3 -12.13 -4.75 5.88
N VAL A 4 -11.73 -4.86 4.60
CA VAL A 4 -10.31 -5.04 4.23
C VAL A 4 -9.81 -3.71 3.69
N SER A 5 -8.75 -3.18 4.29
CA SER A 5 -8.10 -1.92 3.90
C SER A 5 -6.72 -2.22 3.29
N PRO A 6 -6.67 -2.58 2.00
CA PRO A 6 -5.40 -2.81 1.33
C PRO A 6 -4.70 -1.50 1.00
N GLY A 7 -3.38 -1.55 1.02
CA GLY A 7 -2.50 -0.57 0.37
C GLY A 7 -2.55 -0.76 -1.14
N PRO A 8 -1.49 -0.37 -1.87
CA PRO A 8 -1.40 -0.62 -3.30
C PRO A 8 -1.60 -2.11 -3.62
N ILE A 9 -2.42 -2.41 -4.63
CA ILE A 9 -2.69 -3.79 -5.08
C ILE A 9 -2.12 -3.99 -6.47
N ASP A 10 -1.37 -5.07 -6.64
CA ASP A 10 -0.83 -5.53 -7.92
C ASP A 10 -1.99 -5.97 -8.83
N THR A 11 -2.49 -5.02 -9.61
CA THR A 11 -3.64 -5.17 -10.51
C THR A 11 -3.32 -4.48 -11.83
N GLY A 12 -4.02 -4.87 -12.91
CA GLY A 12 -3.85 -4.24 -14.23
C GLY A 12 -3.95 -2.71 -14.18
N PHE A 13 -4.80 -2.14 -13.32
CA PHE A 13 -4.92 -0.68 -13.16
C PHE A 13 -3.62 0.02 -12.72
N ILE A 14 -2.83 -0.60 -11.82
CA ILE A 14 -1.57 -0.01 -11.33
C ILE A 14 -0.40 -0.36 -12.24
N MET A 15 -0.46 -1.51 -12.90
CA MET A 15 0.64 -2.04 -13.71
C MET A 15 0.59 -1.54 -15.16
N ASP A 16 -0.60 -1.46 -15.76
CA ASP A 16 -0.79 -0.96 -17.13
C ASP A 16 -0.63 0.57 -17.22
N GLU A 17 -0.80 1.27 -16.10
CA GLU A 17 -0.61 2.72 -15.98
C GLU A 17 0.58 3.11 -15.09
N ILE A 18 1.58 2.22 -14.99
CA ILE A 18 2.73 2.39 -14.08
C ILE A 18 3.33 3.80 -14.14
N ASP A 19 3.47 4.37 -15.33
CA ASP A 19 4.08 5.69 -15.52
C ASP A 19 3.22 6.86 -15.03
N LYS A 20 1.90 6.69 -14.96
CA LYS A 20 0.96 7.71 -14.47
C LYS A 20 0.80 7.69 -12.94
N VAL A 21 1.16 6.58 -12.30
CA VAL A 21 1.12 6.44 -10.84
C VAL A 21 2.35 7.09 -10.20
N GLU A 22 2.13 7.91 -9.17
CA GLU A 22 3.23 8.57 -8.44
C GLU A 22 4.18 7.54 -7.81
N ASP A 23 5.49 7.82 -7.87
CA ASP A 23 6.51 6.91 -7.35
C ASP A 23 6.29 6.56 -5.88
N ILE A 24 5.83 7.51 -5.07
CA ILE A 24 5.59 7.31 -3.64
C ILE A 24 4.62 6.16 -3.33
N VAL A 25 3.70 5.82 -4.25
CA VAL A 25 2.79 4.66 -4.09
C VAL A 25 3.60 3.36 -3.99
N TYR A 26 4.65 3.21 -4.80
CA TYR A 26 5.55 2.04 -4.83
C TYR A 26 6.54 2.00 -3.65
N SER A 27 6.52 3.00 -2.77
CA SER A 27 7.28 2.95 -1.52
C SER A 27 6.62 2.05 -0.47
N GLN A 28 5.34 1.73 -0.65
CA GLN A 28 4.61 0.80 0.19
C GLN A 28 4.68 -0.62 -0.41
N PRO A 29 4.62 -1.67 0.43
CA PRO A 29 4.48 -3.04 -0.03
C PRO A 29 3.21 -3.22 -0.86
N MET A 30 3.35 -3.82 -2.05
CA MET A 30 2.24 -4.16 -2.93
C MET A 30 1.57 -5.45 -2.43
N SER A 31 0.25 -5.43 -2.29
CA SER A 31 -0.55 -6.64 -2.01
C SER A 31 -0.97 -7.30 -3.32
N THR A 32 -1.10 -8.62 -3.36
CA THR A 32 -1.68 -9.29 -4.53
C THR A 32 -3.21 -9.37 -4.40
N ALA A 33 -3.90 -9.48 -5.54
CA ALA A 33 -5.35 -9.71 -5.54
C ALA A 33 -5.74 -10.96 -4.74
N GLY A 34 -4.94 -12.03 -4.80
CA GLY A 34 -5.13 -13.24 -4.02
C GLY A 34 -5.03 -13.00 -2.50
N GLN A 35 -4.04 -12.23 -2.05
CA GLN A 35 -3.91 -11.89 -0.62
C GLN A 35 -5.10 -11.07 -0.11
N VAL A 36 -5.66 -10.18 -0.95
CA VAL A 36 -6.88 -9.44 -0.59
C VAL A 36 -8.07 -10.39 -0.50
N ALA A 37 -8.23 -11.31 -1.46
CA ALA A 37 -9.30 -12.30 -1.46
C ALA A 37 -9.26 -13.21 -0.23
N ASP A 38 -8.08 -13.68 0.16
CA ASP A 38 -7.90 -14.49 1.37
C ASP A 38 -8.36 -13.74 2.63
N ASN A 39 -8.02 -12.46 2.75
CA ASN A 39 -8.46 -11.64 3.89
C ASN A 39 -9.97 -11.38 3.88
N VAL A 40 -10.61 -11.28 2.71
CA VAL A 40 -12.07 -11.22 2.61
C VAL A 40 -12.70 -12.52 3.13
N LEU A 41 -12.14 -13.68 2.78
CA LEU A 41 -12.63 -14.97 3.28
C LEU A 41 -12.49 -15.08 4.81
N ARG A 42 -11.40 -14.59 5.38
CA ARG A 42 -11.18 -14.55 6.83
C ARG A 42 -12.21 -13.70 7.56
N LEU A 43 -12.55 -12.52 7.01
CA LEU A 43 -13.65 -11.70 7.53
C LEU A 43 -15.00 -12.40 7.44
N ALA A 44 -15.28 -13.07 6.31
CA ALA A 44 -16.52 -13.80 6.10
C ALA A 44 -16.69 -14.98 7.08
N ARG A 45 -15.58 -15.58 7.53
CA ARG A 45 -15.55 -16.62 8.57
C ARG A 45 -15.72 -16.09 10.00
N GLY A 46 -15.76 -14.77 10.18
CA GLY A 46 -15.90 -14.14 11.50
C GLY A 46 -14.61 -14.11 12.32
N GLU A 47 -13.44 -14.30 11.69
CA GLU A 47 -12.15 -14.28 12.40
C GLU A 47 -11.83 -12.88 12.96
N CYS A 48 -12.31 -11.82 12.30
CA CYS A 48 -12.18 -10.43 12.72
C CYS A 48 -13.18 -9.54 11.97
N ASN A 49 -13.26 -8.26 12.35
CA ASN A 49 -14.11 -7.26 11.69
C ASN A 49 -13.32 -6.32 10.76
N GLU A 50 -12.00 -6.22 10.91
CA GLU A 50 -11.14 -5.34 10.11
C GLU A 50 -9.75 -5.95 9.88
N ILE A 51 -9.24 -5.85 8.66
CA ILE A 51 -7.87 -6.23 8.28
C ILE A 51 -7.22 -5.11 7.47
N ALA A 52 -6.15 -4.52 7.98
CA ALA A 52 -5.34 -3.53 7.26
C ALA A 52 -4.06 -4.17 6.68
N MET A 53 -3.82 -3.98 5.38
CA MET A 53 -2.67 -4.53 4.66
C MET A 53 -1.85 -3.39 4.04
N PRO A 54 -0.55 -3.25 4.26
CA PRO A 54 0.25 -3.77 5.37
C PRO A 54 0.03 -2.93 6.64
N TRP A 55 0.07 -3.58 7.81
CA TRP A 55 -0.10 -2.94 9.13
C TRP A 55 0.82 -1.73 9.38
N PHE A 56 2.00 -1.72 8.74
CA PHE A 56 2.96 -0.61 8.84
C PHE A 56 2.47 0.68 8.17
N SER A 57 1.73 0.60 7.06
CA SER A 57 1.20 1.78 6.35
C SER A 57 0.17 2.54 7.19
N GLY A 58 -0.63 1.84 7.99
CA GLY A 58 -1.57 2.45 8.93
C GLY A 58 -0.86 3.30 9.99
N LYS A 59 0.22 2.77 10.59
CA LYS A 59 1.01 3.51 11.59
C LYS A 59 1.76 4.70 11.03
N LEU A 60 2.33 4.56 9.82
CA LEU A 60 3.02 5.68 9.15
C LEU A 60 2.04 6.81 8.83
N THR A 61 0.81 6.47 8.42
CA THR A 61 -0.26 7.44 8.17
C THR A 61 -0.62 8.19 9.45
N THR A 62 -0.87 7.48 10.55
CA THR A 62 -1.17 8.10 11.85
C THR A 62 -0.02 9.01 12.34
N LEU A 63 1.23 8.57 12.23
CA LEU A 63 2.39 9.38 12.61
C LEU A 63 2.52 10.63 11.75
N SER A 64 2.27 10.50 10.44
CA SER A 64 2.32 11.61 9.49
C SER A 64 1.21 12.64 9.72
N TYR A 65 0.04 12.18 10.19
CA TYR A 65 -1.08 13.01 10.59
C TYR A 65 -0.76 13.82 11.85
N LEU A 66 -0.22 13.15 12.88
CA LEU A 66 0.13 13.79 14.15
C LEU A 66 1.36 14.72 14.04
N MET A 67 2.26 14.47 13.08
CA MET A 67 3.49 15.24 12.92
C MET A 67 3.72 15.67 11.46
N PRO A 68 3.10 16.80 11.02
CA PRO A 68 3.19 17.26 9.62
C PRO A 68 4.62 17.55 9.14
N ARG A 69 5.53 17.91 10.06
CA ARG A 69 6.95 18.15 9.77
C ARG A 69 7.70 16.85 9.46
N VAL A 70 7.44 15.79 10.21
CA VAL A 70 8.02 14.45 9.97
C VAL A 70 7.58 13.93 8.61
N ARG A 71 6.29 14.10 8.27
CA ARG A 71 5.78 13.77 6.92
C ARG A 71 6.56 14.47 5.81
N ARG A 72 6.79 15.78 5.95
CA ARG A 72 7.53 16.57 4.94
C ARG A 72 8.99 16.10 4.82
N ALA A 73 9.64 15.75 5.92
CA ALA A 73 11.01 15.28 5.93
C ALA A 73 11.15 13.87 5.30
N LEU A 74 10.19 12.97 5.54
CA LEU A 74 10.22 11.61 5.00
C LEU A 74 9.78 11.52 3.53
N ARG A 75 8.99 12.49 3.06
CA ARG A 75 8.43 12.48 1.69
C ARG A 75 9.51 12.27 0.62
N PRO A 76 10.63 13.02 0.55
CA PRO A 76 11.66 12.82 -0.47
C PRO A 76 12.26 11.40 -0.46
N ALA A 77 12.49 10.83 0.72
CA ALA A 77 13.00 9.47 0.86
C ALA A 77 12.01 8.43 0.36
N LEU A 78 10.71 8.59 0.67
CA LEU A 78 9.64 7.72 0.19
C LEU A 78 9.53 7.77 -1.35
N TYR A 79 9.61 8.95 -1.97
CA TYR A 79 9.67 9.05 -3.44
C TYR A 79 10.91 8.36 -4.02
N ALA A 80 12.07 8.49 -3.39
CA ALA A 80 13.30 7.82 -3.87
C ALA A 80 13.20 6.28 -3.77
N MET A 81 12.63 5.76 -2.68
CA MET A 81 12.35 4.33 -2.54
C MET A 81 11.32 3.85 -3.57
N GLY A 82 10.26 4.64 -3.75
CA GLY A 82 9.24 4.44 -4.75
C GLY A 82 9.80 4.29 -6.17
N ARG A 83 10.65 5.23 -6.60
CA ARG A 83 11.31 5.18 -7.92
C ARG A 83 12.09 3.88 -8.12
N ARG A 84 12.90 3.50 -7.13
CA ARG A 84 13.71 2.27 -7.18
C ARG A 84 12.84 1.01 -7.25
N ASN A 85 11.70 0.99 -6.57
CA ASN A 85 10.78 -0.14 -6.61
C ASN A 85 9.99 -0.19 -7.92
N LYS A 86 9.56 0.96 -8.43
CA LYS A 86 8.86 1.09 -9.71
C LYS A 86 9.66 0.50 -10.88
N GLU A 87 10.98 0.67 -10.87
CA GLU A 87 11.87 0.03 -11.86
C GLU A 87 11.82 -1.51 -11.84
N LYS A 88 11.52 -2.13 -10.69
CA LYS A 88 11.36 -3.59 -10.59
C LYS A 88 10.09 -4.05 -11.30
N TYR A 89 8.99 -3.31 -11.11
CA TYR A 89 7.70 -3.58 -11.72
C TYR A 89 7.69 -3.31 -13.24
N ARG A 90 8.55 -2.43 -13.76
CA ARG A 90 8.73 -2.24 -15.21
C ARG A 90 9.49 -3.38 -15.90
N LYS A 91 10.26 -4.17 -15.15
CA LYS A 91 11.12 -5.25 -15.68
C LYS A 91 10.54 -6.65 -15.46
N ALA A 92 9.44 -6.74 -14.74
CA ALA A 92 8.68 -7.96 -14.48
C ALA A 92 7.64 -8.16 -15.58
#